data_AF-A0A7J4T6D0-F1
#
_entry.id   AF-A0A7J4T6D0-F1
#
_cell.length_a   1.000
_cell.length_b   1.000
_cell.length_c   1.000
_cell.angle_alpha   90.00
_cell.angle_beta   90.00
_cell.angle_gamma   90.00
#
_symmetry.space_group_name_H-M   'P 1'
#
loop_
_entity.id
_entity.type
_entity.pdbx_description
1 polymer ?
#
loop_
_entity_poly.entity_id
_entity_poly.type
_entity_poly.pdbx_seq_one_letter_code
_entity_poly.pdbx_strand_id
1 'polypeptide(L)'
;MKASDDKIWRIVARINDEIIIKQASSVEKVTRSARNAVCQRLCDSAGIEYELGWWKGFRHKARRDFVDNFLGTPLYVQLDDQVDIDLHEVPYEVYTIQQVRLTFRKMTLMSPDNIDAWGYLHWGPGEDEKMQLLGEKLPIPPHLAPSKGFEEEEIIALSDAQECLSECPKCKSEFPFGTLILVTENFRLIPANCCGHMIWLKEEDSEKKDDWA
;
A
#
# COMPACT_ATOMS: atom_id res chain seq x y z
N MET A 1 -26.76 -25.25 30.70
CA MET A 1 -25.96 -25.62 29.51
C MET A 1 -24.74 -26.36 29.99
N LYS A 2 -24.42 -27.53 29.44
CA LYS A 2 -23.10 -28.14 29.66
C LYS A 2 -22.13 -27.39 28.75
N ALA A 3 -21.11 -26.77 29.33
CA ALA A 3 -19.99 -26.24 28.56
C ALA A 3 -19.28 -27.43 27.88
N SER A 4 -18.91 -27.28 26.62
CA SER A 4 -18.04 -28.23 25.95
C SER A 4 -16.66 -28.26 26.62
N ASP A 5 -16.09 -29.45 26.79
CA ASP A 5 -14.68 -29.61 27.20
C ASP A 5 -13.70 -29.27 26.05
N ASP A 6 -14.23 -29.04 24.84
CA ASP A 6 -13.44 -28.66 23.68
C ASP A 6 -12.87 -27.26 23.85
N LYS A 7 -11.54 -27.19 23.87
CA LYS A 7 -10.80 -25.93 23.88
C LYS A 7 -10.40 -25.51 22.48
N ILE A 8 -10.39 -24.21 22.25
CA ILE A 8 -10.07 -23.62 20.95
C ILE A 8 -9.20 -22.39 21.12
N TRP A 9 -8.39 -22.09 20.11
CA TRP A 9 -7.70 -20.80 20.05
C TRP A 9 -8.66 -19.75 19.51
N ARG A 10 -8.74 -18.61 20.20
CA ARG A 10 -9.58 -17.46 19.86
C ARG A 10 -8.71 -16.23 19.68
N ILE A 11 -8.99 -15.44 18.66
CA ILE A 11 -8.44 -14.09 18.47
C ILE A 11 -9.61 -13.15 18.24
N VAL A 12 -9.56 -12.00 18.90
CA VAL A 12 -10.46 -10.88 18.67
C VAL A 12 -9.69 -9.78 17.95
N ALA A 13 -10.33 -9.13 17.00
CA ALA A 13 -9.81 -7.96 16.31
C ALA A 13 -10.86 -6.85 16.36
N ARG A 14 -10.41 -5.60 16.34
CA ARG A 14 -11.29 -4.43 16.31
C ARG A 14 -10.96 -3.54 15.14
N ILE A 15 -11.96 -3.15 14.36
CA ILE A 15 -11.84 -2.20 13.25
C ILE A 15 -13.02 -1.25 13.35
N ASN A 16 -12.75 0.04 13.54
CA ASN A 16 -13.78 1.02 13.87
C ASN A 16 -14.55 0.57 15.13
N ASP A 17 -15.88 0.46 15.00
CA ASP A 17 -16.79 -0.03 16.05
C ASP A 17 -17.14 -1.52 15.90
N GLU A 18 -16.52 -2.23 14.96
CA GLU A 18 -16.79 -3.64 14.71
C GLU A 18 -15.78 -4.55 15.42
N ILE A 19 -16.32 -5.59 16.06
CA ILE A 19 -15.54 -6.64 16.71
C ILE A 19 -15.60 -7.91 15.86
N ILE A 20 -14.43 -8.38 15.44
CA ILE A 20 -14.26 -9.60 14.65
C ILE A 20 -13.72 -10.69 15.57
N ILE A 21 -14.44 -11.81 15.66
CA ILE A 21 -14.05 -12.94 16.51
C ILE A 21 -13.75 -14.13 15.61
N LYS A 22 -12.53 -14.68 15.71
CA LYS A 22 -12.15 -15.91 15.00
C LYS A 22 -11.71 -16.97 15.99
N GLN A 23 -12.02 -18.21 15.66
CA GLN A 23 -11.67 -19.37 16.46
C GLN A 23 -11.14 -20.49 15.55
N ALA A 24 -10.12 -21.23 16.00
CA ALA A 24 -9.62 -22.42 15.30
C ALA A 24 -8.85 -23.37 16.23
N SER A 25 -8.64 -24.60 15.76
CA SER A 25 -7.93 -25.65 16.51
C SER A 25 -6.44 -25.35 16.79
N SER A 26 -5.85 -24.35 16.13
CA SER A 26 -4.44 -23.95 16.33
C SER A 26 -4.26 -22.44 16.21
N VAL A 27 -3.28 -21.90 16.92
CA VAL A 27 -2.89 -20.48 16.88
C VAL A 27 -2.70 -20.02 15.43
N GLU A 28 -1.92 -20.75 14.64
CA GLU A 28 -1.61 -20.40 13.26
C GLU A 28 -2.87 -20.28 12.37
N LYS A 29 -3.84 -21.18 12.55
CA LYS A 29 -5.10 -21.16 11.79
C LYS A 29 -5.97 -19.98 12.21
N VAL A 30 -6.09 -19.73 13.52
CA VAL A 30 -6.89 -18.60 14.00
C VAL A 30 -6.27 -17.27 13.62
N THR A 31 -4.94 -17.12 13.69
CA THR A 31 -4.22 -15.91 13.23
C THR A 31 -4.44 -15.68 11.74
N ARG A 32 -4.33 -16.71 10.91
CA ARG A 32 -4.60 -16.60 9.46
C ARG A 32 -6.03 -16.14 9.18
N SER A 33 -7.00 -16.73 9.90
CA SER A 33 -8.42 -16.42 9.77
C SER A 33 -8.71 -14.98 10.20
N ALA A 34 -8.14 -14.54 11.33
CA ALA A 34 -8.28 -13.19 11.85
C ALA A 34 -7.69 -12.15 10.88
N ARG A 35 -6.45 -12.36 10.41
CA ARG A 35 -5.81 -11.49 9.40
C ARG A 35 -6.65 -11.35 8.14
N ASN A 36 -7.14 -12.46 7.59
CA ASN A 36 -7.97 -12.41 6.38
C ASN A 36 -9.25 -11.59 6.59
N ALA A 37 -9.91 -11.76 7.74
CA ALA A 37 -11.12 -11.01 8.05
C ALA A 37 -10.84 -9.51 8.25
N VAL A 38 -9.73 -9.17 8.91
CA VAL A 38 -9.28 -7.78 9.04
C VAL A 38 -8.98 -7.18 7.66
N CYS A 39 -8.20 -7.87 6.81
CA CYS A 39 -7.91 -7.39 5.47
C CYS A 39 -9.17 -7.18 4.64
N GLN A 40 -10.10 -8.14 4.65
CA GLN A 40 -11.37 -8.03 3.94
C GLN A 40 -12.10 -6.77 4.37
N ARG A 41 -12.24 -6.55 5.69
CA ARG A 41 -12.99 -5.42 6.22
C ARG A 41 -12.37 -4.06 5.88
N LEU A 42 -11.04 -3.97 5.94
CA LEU A 42 -10.29 -2.79 5.52
C LEU A 42 -10.50 -2.53 4.02
N CYS A 43 -10.38 -3.57 3.18
CA CYS A 43 -10.59 -3.47 1.73
C CYS A 43 -12.03 -3.06 1.38
N ASP A 44 -13.04 -3.64 2.03
CA ASP A 44 -14.45 -3.28 1.86
C ASP A 44 -14.68 -1.80 2.18
N SER A 45 -14.10 -1.31 3.29
CA SER A 45 -14.18 0.10 3.70
C SER A 45 -13.52 1.04 2.68
N ALA A 46 -12.52 0.55 1.95
CA ALA A 46 -11.74 1.33 1.00
C ALA A 46 -12.18 1.17 -0.46
N GLY A 47 -13.20 0.35 -0.74
CA GLY A 47 -13.66 0.05 -2.10
C GLY A 47 -12.66 -0.77 -2.92
N ILE A 48 -11.87 -1.63 -2.26
CA ILE A 48 -10.85 -2.48 -2.88
C ILE A 48 -11.33 -3.92 -2.90
N GLU A 49 -11.19 -4.61 -4.03
CA GLU A 49 -11.40 -6.06 -4.07
C GLU A 49 -10.27 -6.78 -3.34
N TYR A 50 -10.63 -7.58 -2.33
CA TYR A 50 -9.66 -8.33 -1.54
C TYR A 50 -9.35 -9.70 -2.15
N GLU A 51 -8.08 -9.98 -2.39
CA GLU A 51 -7.59 -11.32 -2.74
C GLU A 51 -7.23 -12.12 -1.47
N LEU A 52 -7.82 -13.30 -1.29
CA LEU A 52 -7.61 -14.10 -0.08
C LEU A 52 -6.13 -14.44 0.16
N GLY A 53 -5.60 -14.07 1.33
CA GLY A 53 -4.21 -14.35 1.72
C GLY A 53 -3.19 -13.35 1.19
N TRP A 54 -3.60 -12.18 0.73
CA TRP A 54 -2.74 -11.13 0.15
C TRP A 54 -1.60 -10.59 1.04
N TRP A 55 -1.67 -10.86 2.34
CA TRP A 55 -0.64 -10.52 3.33
C TRP A 55 0.47 -11.59 3.44
N LYS A 56 0.30 -12.77 2.83
CA LYS A 56 1.24 -13.89 2.95
C LYS A 56 2.49 -13.66 2.11
N GLY A 57 3.64 -14.06 2.65
CA GLY A 57 4.93 -14.03 1.96
C GLY A 57 5.85 -12.93 2.49
N PHE A 58 7.16 -13.12 2.33
CA PHE A 58 8.17 -12.22 2.90
C PHE A 58 8.07 -10.78 2.36
N ARG A 59 7.66 -10.63 1.10
CA ARG A 59 7.49 -9.34 0.41
C ARG A 59 6.26 -8.52 0.88
N HIS A 60 5.44 -9.07 1.75
CA HIS A 60 4.21 -8.44 2.25
C HIS A 60 4.28 -8.13 3.74
N LYS A 61 5.50 -7.99 4.28
CA LYS A 61 5.73 -7.68 5.70
C LYS A 61 4.97 -6.42 6.12
N ALA A 62 5.08 -5.31 5.38
CA ALA A 62 4.37 -4.07 5.72
C ALA A 62 2.84 -4.26 5.84
N ARG A 63 2.22 -5.02 4.92
CA ARG A 63 0.78 -5.32 4.98
C ARG A 63 0.42 -6.16 6.19
N ARG A 64 1.23 -7.18 6.46
CA ARG A 64 1.02 -8.05 7.62
C ARG A 64 1.18 -7.26 8.92
N ASP A 65 2.22 -6.45 9.03
CA ASP A 65 2.50 -5.61 10.20
C ASP A 65 1.34 -4.61 10.40
N PHE A 66 0.85 -3.96 9.33
CA PHE A 66 -0.33 -3.10 9.39
C PHE A 66 -1.59 -3.83 9.89
N VAL A 67 -1.85 -5.03 9.36
CA VAL A 67 -3.01 -5.86 9.76
C VAL A 67 -2.88 -6.36 11.20
N ASP A 68 -1.67 -6.67 11.64
CA ASP A 68 -1.39 -7.17 12.98
C ASP A 68 -1.69 -6.12 14.07
N ASN A 69 -1.61 -4.82 13.73
CA ASN A 69 -1.99 -3.76 14.66
C ASN A 69 -3.46 -3.81 15.08
N PHE A 70 -4.34 -4.51 14.35
CA PHE A 70 -5.77 -4.62 14.69
C PHE A 70 -6.10 -5.87 15.52
N LEU A 71 -5.13 -6.78 15.70
CA LEU A 71 -5.34 -8.08 16.33
C LEU A 71 -5.02 -8.03 17.83
N GLY A 72 -5.92 -8.57 18.64
CA GLY A 72 -5.64 -8.87 20.04
C GLY A 72 -4.83 -10.16 20.22
N THR A 73 -4.43 -10.39 21.47
CA THR A 73 -3.69 -11.56 21.93
C THR A 73 -4.49 -12.85 21.71
N PRO A 74 -3.89 -13.89 21.12
CA PRO A 74 -4.51 -15.21 21.00
C PRO A 74 -4.68 -15.87 22.36
N LEU A 75 -5.90 -16.29 22.70
CA LEU A 75 -6.21 -17.00 23.95
C LEU A 75 -6.69 -18.42 23.68
N TYR A 76 -6.36 -19.33 24.60
CA TYR A 76 -6.83 -20.70 24.59
C TYR A 76 -7.98 -20.86 25.59
N VAL A 77 -9.20 -20.97 25.07
CA VAL A 77 -10.46 -20.83 25.84
C VAL A 77 -11.40 -22.00 25.55
N GLN A 78 -12.42 -22.21 26.38
CA GLN A 78 -13.46 -23.17 26.05
C GLN A 78 -14.27 -22.64 24.86
N LEU A 79 -14.73 -23.54 24.00
CA LEU A 79 -15.47 -23.18 22.79
C LEU A 79 -16.67 -22.26 23.09
N ASP A 80 -17.38 -22.57 24.18
CA ASP A 80 -18.61 -21.90 24.61
C ASP A 80 -18.37 -20.70 25.53
N ASP A 81 -17.12 -20.38 25.88
CA ASP A 81 -16.81 -19.25 26.76
C ASP A 81 -17.29 -17.95 26.11
N GLN A 82 -17.93 -17.09 26.90
CA GLN A 82 -18.25 -15.74 26.47
C GLN A 82 -16.98 -14.99 26.07
N VAL A 83 -17.13 -14.05 25.13
CA VAL A 83 -16.01 -13.25 24.65
C VAL A 83 -15.86 -12.04 25.55
N ASP A 84 -14.78 -12.02 26.31
CA ASP A 84 -14.32 -10.85 27.05
C ASP A 84 -13.20 -10.19 26.23
N ILE A 85 -13.49 -9.01 25.68
CA ILE A 85 -12.59 -8.28 24.78
C ILE A 85 -11.34 -7.82 25.54
N ASP A 86 -11.47 -7.48 26.82
CA ASP A 86 -10.38 -6.91 27.61
C ASP A 86 -9.28 -7.95 27.86
N LEU A 87 -9.65 -9.22 28.01
CA LEU A 87 -8.70 -10.33 28.14
C LEU A 87 -7.85 -10.55 26.89
N HIS A 88 -8.39 -10.21 25.72
CA HIS A 88 -7.68 -10.33 24.45
C HIS A 88 -6.77 -9.13 24.17
N GLU A 89 -6.69 -8.12 25.05
CA GLU A 89 -5.82 -6.94 24.87
C GLU A 89 -6.01 -6.29 23.49
N VAL A 90 -7.26 -6.16 23.03
CA VAL A 90 -7.54 -5.75 21.64
C VAL A 90 -7.18 -4.28 21.44
N PRO A 91 -6.23 -3.96 20.54
CA PRO A 91 -5.84 -2.58 20.28
C PRO A 91 -6.96 -1.79 19.60
N TYR A 92 -6.97 -0.47 19.82
CA TYR A 92 -7.82 0.46 19.09
C TYR A 92 -6.97 1.27 18.11
N GLU A 93 -6.99 0.84 16.84
CA GLU A 93 -6.23 1.48 15.78
C GLU A 93 -7.09 2.42 14.95
N VAL A 94 -6.61 3.65 14.79
CA VAL A 94 -7.20 4.65 13.90
C VAL A 94 -6.48 4.61 12.56
N TYR A 95 -7.25 4.54 11.47
CA TYR A 95 -6.70 4.50 10.13
C TYR A 95 -7.50 5.39 9.17
N THR A 96 -6.88 5.83 8.08
CA THR A 96 -7.56 6.50 6.98
C THR A 96 -7.80 5.55 5.82
N ILE A 97 -8.82 5.82 5.02
CA ILE A 97 -9.07 5.07 3.77
C ILE A 97 -7.84 5.13 2.83
N GLN A 98 -7.13 6.26 2.84
CA GLN A 98 -5.90 6.45 2.08
C GLN A 98 -4.78 5.50 2.55
N GLN A 99 -4.56 5.35 3.85
CA GLN A 99 -3.57 4.40 4.39
C GLN A 99 -3.88 2.95 3.99
N VAL A 100 -5.16 2.57 4.00
CA VAL A 100 -5.59 1.24 3.52
C VAL A 100 -5.30 1.09 2.03
N ARG A 101 -5.65 2.09 1.21
CA ARG A 101 -5.38 2.05 -0.22
C ARG A 101 -3.89 1.91 -0.51
N LEU A 102 -3.03 2.69 0.14
CA LEU A 102 -1.58 2.58 -0.02
C LEU A 102 -1.03 1.21 0.41
N THR A 103 -1.54 0.67 1.52
CA THR A 103 -1.10 -0.61 2.05
C THR A 103 -1.48 -1.77 1.12
N PHE A 104 -2.71 -1.77 0.64
CA PHE A 104 -3.29 -2.89 -0.11
C PHE A 104 -3.16 -2.71 -1.63
N ARG A 105 -3.56 -1.57 -2.20
CA ARG A 105 -3.29 -1.22 -3.60
C ARG A 105 -1.86 -0.72 -3.74
N LYS A 106 -0.98 -1.65 -4.09
CA LYS A 106 0.41 -1.40 -4.47
C LYS A 106 0.48 -0.26 -5.51
N MET A 107 1.25 0.79 -5.23
CA MET A 107 1.68 1.77 -6.24
C MET A 107 2.43 1.12 -7.42
N THR A 108 2.84 -0.14 -7.31
CA THR A 108 3.42 -0.89 -8.44
C THR A 108 2.41 -1.27 -9.54
N LEU A 109 1.12 -0.94 -9.39
CA LEU A 109 0.07 -1.13 -10.40
C LEU A 109 -0.41 0.18 -11.03
N MET A 110 0.32 1.29 -10.82
CA MET A 110 0.00 2.55 -11.50
C MET A 110 0.22 2.41 -13.00
N SER A 111 -0.77 2.82 -13.79
CA SER A 111 -0.59 3.11 -15.20
C SER A 111 -0.49 4.62 -15.41
N PRO A 112 0.03 5.07 -16.57
CA PRO A 112 0.05 6.50 -16.88
C PRO A 112 -1.33 7.15 -16.83
N ASP A 113 -2.38 6.43 -17.21
CA ASP A 113 -3.75 6.96 -17.29
C ASP A 113 -4.36 7.18 -15.90
N ASN A 114 -3.74 6.66 -14.85
CA ASN A 114 -4.17 6.92 -13.48
C ASN A 114 -3.64 8.25 -12.94
N ILE A 115 -2.71 8.93 -13.60
CA ILE A 115 -2.12 10.17 -13.08
C ILE A 115 -2.58 11.34 -13.92
N ASP A 116 -3.18 12.34 -13.27
CA ASP A 116 -3.65 13.53 -13.96
C ASP A 116 -2.60 14.65 -14.00
N ALA A 117 -2.95 15.73 -14.70
CA ALA A 117 -2.10 16.90 -14.88
C ALA A 117 -1.91 17.77 -13.61
N TRP A 118 -2.61 17.43 -12.52
CA TRP A 118 -2.52 18.13 -11.24
C TRP A 118 -1.74 17.32 -10.19
N GLY A 119 -1.20 16.16 -10.58
CA GLY A 119 -0.43 15.30 -9.69
C GLY A 119 -1.31 14.48 -8.77
N TYR A 120 -2.56 14.20 -9.15
CA TYR A 120 -3.39 13.23 -8.47
C TYR A 120 -3.30 11.87 -9.15
N LEU A 121 -3.17 10.84 -8.33
CA LEU A 121 -3.41 9.46 -8.72
C LEU A 121 -4.89 9.13 -8.53
N HIS A 122 -5.56 8.80 -9.62
CA HIS A 122 -6.96 8.37 -9.71
C HIS A 122 -7.06 6.86 -9.75
N TRP A 123 -7.93 6.32 -8.91
CA TRP A 123 -8.28 4.90 -8.92
C TRP A 123 -9.72 4.64 -9.35
N GLY A 124 -10.46 5.70 -9.66
CA GLY A 124 -11.83 5.70 -10.13
C GLY A 124 -12.29 7.13 -10.44
N PRO A 125 -13.52 7.33 -10.91
CA PRO A 125 -14.02 8.63 -11.33
C PRO A 125 -14.44 9.56 -10.17
N GLY A 126 -14.48 9.07 -8.93
CA GLY A 126 -14.89 9.85 -7.76
C GLY A 126 -13.79 10.76 -7.21
N GLU A 127 -14.18 11.90 -6.63
CA GLU A 127 -13.26 12.81 -5.92
C GLU A 127 -12.65 12.18 -4.65
N ASP A 128 -13.35 11.24 -4.05
CA ASP A 128 -12.87 10.41 -2.95
C ASP A 128 -11.98 9.27 -3.43
N GLU A 129 -11.82 9.07 -4.74
CA GLU A 129 -11.02 8.03 -5.38
C GLU A 129 -9.71 8.56 -5.98
N LYS A 130 -9.28 9.74 -5.55
CA LYS A 130 -7.98 10.31 -5.92
C LYS A 130 -7.12 10.68 -4.72
N MET A 131 -5.81 10.75 -4.94
CA MET A 131 -4.81 11.10 -3.94
C MET A 131 -3.75 12.01 -4.54
N GLN A 132 -3.41 13.07 -3.82
CA GLN A 132 -2.32 13.95 -4.22
C GLN A 132 -0.99 13.23 -4.05
N LEU A 133 -0.18 13.20 -5.09
CA LEU A 133 1.09 12.48 -5.12
C LEU A 133 2.23 13.25 -4.47
N LEU A 134 2.19 14.59 -4.46
CA LEU A 134 3.23 15.39 -3.83
C LEU A 134 3.32 15.09 -2.32
N GLY A 135 4.50 14.71 -1.85
CA GLY A 135 4.77 14.27 -0.47
C GLY A 135 4.54 12.77 -0.21
N GLU A 136 4.03 12.03 -1.19
CA GLU A 136 3.83 10.58 -1.07
C GLU A 136 5.08 9.79 -1.46
N LYS A 137 5.23 8.57 -0.93
CA LYS A 137 6.40 7.71 -1.18
C LYS A 137 6.17 6.72 -2.30
N LEU A 138 6.93 6.83 -3.38
CA LEU A 138 6.91 5.89 -4.50
C LEU A 138 7.79 4.67 -4.22
N PRO A 139 7.32 3.43 -4.48
CA PRO A 139 8.18 2.27 -4.46
C PRO A 139 9.11 2.26 -5.67
N ILE A 140 10.42 2.21 -5.44
CA ILE A 140 11.40 2.20 -6.51
C ILE A 140 11.54 0.76 -7.03
N PRO A 141 11.55 0.55 -8.36
CA PRO A 141 11.78 -0.76 -8.93
C PRO A 141 13.10 -1.39 -8.43
N PRO A 142 13.10 -2.66 -7.98
CA PRO A 142 14.29 -3.28 -7.38
C PRO A 142 15.54 -3.31 -8.28
N HIS A 143 15.36 -3.24 -9.60
CA HIS A 143 16.47 -3.21 -10.56
C HIS A 143 17.14 -1.83 -10.64
N LEU A 144 16.49 -0.76 -10.17
CA LEU A 144 17.03 0.60 -10.08
C LEU A 144 17.64 0.90 -8.72
N ALA A 145 17.18 0.18 -7.69
CA ALA A 145 17.64 0.25 -6.31
C ALA A 145 18.32 -1.06 -5.86
N PRO A 146 19.49 -1.44 -6.44
CA PRO A 146 20.18 -2.69 -6.08
C PRO A 146 20.77 -2.66 -4.66
N SER A 147 20.97 -1.47 -4.08
CA SER A 147 21.45 -1.25 -2.71
C SER A 147 20.29 -0.99 -1.74
N LYS A 148 20.43 -1.43 -0.48
CA LYS A 148 19.50 -1.07 0.60
C LYS A 148 19.44 0.46 0.78
N GLY A 149 18.26 1.01 0.99
CA GLY A 149 18.06 2.44 1.28
C GLY A 149 17.24 3.21 0.24
N PHE A 150 17.01 2.64 -0.95
CA PHE A 150 16.20 3.24 -2.01
C PHE A 150 14.93 2.43 -2.29
N GLU A 151 14.39 1.69 -1.31
CA GLU A 151 13.20 0.88 -1.53
C GLU A 151 11.96 1.74 -1.85
N GLU A 152 11.89 2.93 -1.25
CA GLU A 152 10.84 3.92 -1.48
C GLU A 152 11.44 5.33 -1.39
N GLU A 153 10.96 6.27 -2.22
CA GLU A 153 11.35 7.69 -2.14
C GLU A 153 10.13 8.62 -2.20
N GLU A 154 10.21 9.73 -1.47
CA GLU A 154 9.18 10.76 -1.45
C GLU A 154 9.18 11.59 -2.73
N ILE A 155 7.99 11.89 -3.26
CA ILE A 155 7.81 12.83 -4.36
C ILE A 155 7.94 14.25 -3.81
N ILE A 156 9.05 14.90 -4.13
CA ILE A 156 9.40 16.24 -3.64
C ILE A 156 8.97 17.36 -4.60
N ALA A 157 8.76 17.04 -5.88
CA ALA A 157 8.29 17.99 -6.87
C ALA A 157 7.50 17.32 -8.01
N LEU A 158 6.69 18.14 -8.69
CA LEU A 158 5.99 17.81 -9.92
C LEU A 158 6.46 18.79 -10.99
N SER A 159 6.82 18.29 -12.17
CA SER A 159 7.31 19.13 -13.28
C SER A 159 6.59 18.80 -14.57
N ASP A 160 6.38 19.78 -15.45
CA ASP A 160 5.79 19.52 -16.76
C ASP A 160 6.79 18.78 -17.66
N ALA A 161 6.39 17.63 -18.21
CA ALA A 161 7.23 16.85 -19.09
C ALA A 161 7.56 17.57 -20.41
N GLN A 162 6.65 18.40 -20.93
CA GLN A 162 6.86 19.16 -22.17
C GLN A 162 7.90 20.28 -21.99
N GLU A 163 8.00 20.85 -20.78
CA GLU A 163 9.01 21.86 -20.47
C GLU A 163 10.38 21.24 -20.21
N CYS A 164 10.42 20.01 -19.69
CA CYS A 164 11.66 19.36 -19.27
C CYS A 164 12.29 18.48 -20.35
N LEU A 165 11.49 17.91 -21.25
CA LEU A 165 11.92 16.89 -22.22
C LEU A 165 11.32 17.17 -23.60
N SER A 166 12.15 17.05 -24.63
CA SER A 166 11.72 17.26 -26.02
C SER A 166 10.87 16.11 -26.57
N GLU A 167 11.13 14.88 -26.12
CA GLU A 167 10.47 13.67 -26.63
C GLU A 167 10.42 12.58 -25.55
N CYS A 168 9.48 11.64 -25.70
CA CYS A 168 9.40 10.48 -24.84
C CYS A 168 10.66 9.60 -25.00
N PRO A 169 11.39 9.29 -23.90
CA PRO A 169 12.60 8.47 -23.97
C PRO A 169 12.38 7.09 -24.61
N LYS A 170 11.15 6.57 -24.53
CA LYS A 170 10.78 5.24 -25.01
C LYS A 170 10.30 5.21 -26.46
N CYS A 171 9.25 5.96 -26.79
CA CYS A 171 8.61 5.90 -28.12
C CYS A 171 8.96 7.07 -29.03
N LYS A 172 9.77 8.04 -28.56
CA LYS A 172 10.27 9.17 -29.35
C LYS A 172 9.19 10.11 -29.89
N SER A 173 7.96 9.98 -29.40
CA SER A 173 6.87 10.91 -29.69
C SER A 173 6.90 12.09 -28.70
N GLU A 174 6.23 13.18 -29.06
CA GLU A 174 5.95 14.26 -28.12
C GLU A 174 5.11 13.76 -26.93
N PHE A 175 5.26 14.42 -25.79
CA PHE A 175 4.42 14.17 -24.62
C PHE A 175 3.05 14.82 -24.79
N PRO A 176 1.95 14.13 -24.45
CA PRO A 176 0.64 14.75 -24.34
C PRO A 176 0.64 15.91 -23.35
N PHE A 177 -0.22 16.90 -23.60
CA PHE A 177 -0.41 18.02 -22.69
C PHE A 177 -0.82 17.52 -21.29
N GLY A 178 -0.20 18.08 -20.26
CA GLY A 178 -0.48 17.73 -18.87
C GLY A 178 0.22 16.45 -18.37
N THR A 179 1.13 15.85 -19.14
CA THR A 179 2.00 14.79 -18.61
C THR A 179 3.00 15.40 -17.61
N LEU A 180 2.96 14.91 -16.38
CA LEU A 180 3.87 15.35 -15.31
C LEU A 180 5.08 14.41 -15.18
N ILE A 181 6.18 14.94 -14.68
CA ILE A 181 7.31 14.19 -14.14
C ILE A 181 7.18 14.23 -12.62
N LEU A 182 7.09 13.05 -11.98
CA LEU A 182 7.19 12.91 -10.53
C LEU A 182 8.67 12.88 -10.16
N VAL A 183 9.10 13.88 -9.40
CA VAL A 183 10.52 14.04 -9.01
C VAL A 183 10.69 13.58 -7.58
N THR A 184 11.58 12.63 -7.36
CA THR A 184 12.09 12.23 -6.04
C THR A 184 13.53 12.70 -5.87
N GLU A 185 14.18 12.36 -4.76
CA GLU A 185 15.56 12.80 -4.50
C GLU A 185 16.55 12.22 -5.51
N ASN A 186 16.42 10.95 -5.88
CA ASN A 186 17.37 10.26 -6.77
C ASN A 186 16.75 9.72 -8.06
N PHE A 187 15.43 9.81 -8.22
CA PHE A 187 14.73 9.26 -9.36
C PHE A 187 13.69 10.23 -9.91
N ARG A 188 13.36 10.03 -11.18
CA ARG A 188 12.25 10.69 -11.86
C ARG A 188 11.36 9.63 -12.48
N LEU A 189 10.06 9.74 -12.26
CA LEU A 189 9.06 8.85 -12.83
C LEU A 189 8.19 9.63 -13.81
N ILE A 190 8.12 9.15 -15.04
CA ILE A 190 7.31 9.73 -16.12
C ILE A 190 6.18 8.74 -16.46
N PRO A 191 4.92 9.05 -16.14
CA PRO A 191 3.74 8.36 -16.64
C PRO A 191 3.53 8.74 -18.11
N ALA A 192 4.15 8.03 -19.04
CA ALA A 192 4.11 8.35 -20.46
C ALA A 192 2.83 7.81 -21.14
N ASN A 193 1.75 8.59 -21.14
CA ASN A 193 0.47 8.22 -21.78
C ASN A 193 0.62 7.95 -23.29
N CYS A 194 1.56 8.60 -23.97
CA CYS A 194 1.83 8.38 -25.39
C CYS A 194 2.18 6.92 -25.76
N CYS A 195 2.69 6.13 -24.80
CA CYS A 195 3.03 4.73 -25.03
C CYS A 195 2.56 3.78 -23.93
N GLY A 196 1.80 4.27 -22.94
CA GLY A 196 1.28 3.47 -21.83
C GLY A 196 2.35 2.94 -20.87
N HIS A 197 3.51 3.60 -20.76
CA HIS A 197 4.61 3.14 -19.90
C HIS A 197 4.94 4.09 -18.75
N MET A 198 5.24 3.50 -17.60
CA MET A 198 5.87 4.18 -16.46
C MET A 198 7.39 4.16 -16.66
N ILE A 199 7.97 5.29 -17.05
CA ILE A 199 9.39 5.41 -17.38
C ILE A 199 10.13 5.96 -16.17
N TRP A 200 11.06 5.17 -15.64
CA TRP A 200 11.95 5.60 -14.56
C TRP A 200 13.27 6.09 -15.13
N LEU A 201 13.73 7.24 -14.65
CA LEU A 201 15.05 7.79 -14.89
C LEU A 201 15.76 7.93 -13.55
N LYS A 202 17.04 7.60 -13.51
CA LYS A 202 17.89 7.86 -12.34
C LYS A 202 18.54 9.23 -12.53
N GLU A 203 18.53 10.06 -11.48
CA GLU A 203 19.40 11.25 -11.43
C GLU A 203 20.85 10.74 -11.48
N GLU A 204 21.61 11.15 -12.49
CA GLU A 204 23.05 10.94 -12.47
C GLU A 204 23.64 11.94 -11.46
N ASP A 205 24.43 11.47 -10.50
CA ASP A 205 25.15 12.33 -9.55
C ASP A 205 25.82 13.47 -10.34
N SER A 206 25.41 14.71 -10.06
CA SER A 206 25.87 15.91 -10.76
C SER A 206 27.34 16.27 -10.46
N GLU A 207 28.19 15.29 -10.18
CA GLU A 207 29.62 15.47 -9.89
C GLU A 207 30.51 15.45 -11.14
N LYS A 208 29.96 15.42 -12.36
CA LYS A 208 30.77 15.50 -13.60
C LYS A 208 30.17 16.44 -14.64
N LYS A 209 30.20 17.74 -14.36
CA LYS A 209 30.32 18.78 -15.39
C LYS A 209 30.79 20.13 -14.82
N ASP A 210 31.86 20.10 -14.04
CA ASP A 210 32.77 21.24 -13.93
C ASP A 210 33.81 21.14 -15.06
N ASP A 211 33.38 21.40 -16.30
CA ASP A 211 34.28 21.77 -17.39
C ASP A 211 34.30 23.31 -17.49
N TRP A 212 34.88 23.93 -16.46
CA TRP A 212 35.52 25.24 -16.57
C TRP A 212 37.02 25.06 -16.29
N ALA A 213 37.74 24.53 -17.28
CA ALA A 213 39.19 24.67 -17.43
C ALA A 213 39.60 24.51 -18.90
#